data_AF-A0A7C3AX57-F1
#
_entry.id   AF-A0A7C3AX57-F1
#
_cell.length_a   1.000
_cell.length_b   1.000
_cell.length_c   1.000
_cell.angle_alpha   90.00
_cell.angle_beta   90.00
_cell.angle_gamma   90.00
#
_symmetry.space_group_name_H-M   'P 1'
#
loop_
_entity.id
_entity.type
_entity.pdbx_description
1 polymer ?
#
loop_
_entity_poly.entity_id
_entity_poly.type
_entity_poly.pdbx_seq_one_letter_code
_entity_poly.pdbx_strand_id
1 'polypeptide(L)' 'LTENRLKARCFGEKIRPGQHKLKREIKAATYHMLRISKDNSGYKVQVIFDI' A
#
# COMPACT_ATOMS: atom_id res chain seq x y z
N LEU A 1 -5.75 7.16 -19.63
CA LEU A 1 -5.68 7.52 -18.20
C LEU A 1 -5.41 9.02 -18.16
N THR A 2 -6.20 9.81 -17.42
CA THR A 2 -5.84 11.21 -17.15
C THR A 2 -4.79 11.26 -16.04
N GLU A 3 -4.16 12.41 -15.81
CA GLU A 3 -3.03 12.59 -14.87
C GLU A 3 -3.30 12.08 -13.44
N ASN A 4 -4.57 12.01 -13.01
CA ASN A 4 -4.96 11.61 -11.65
C ASN A 4 -5.73 10.29 -11.60
N ARG A 5 -5.66 9.46 -12.64
CA ARG A 5 -6.32 8.14 -12.66
C ARG A 5 -5.29 7.03 -12.64
N LEU A 6 -5.45 6.08 -11.74
CA LEU A 6 -4.64 4.86 -11.67
C LEU A 6 -5.52 3.65 -11.97
N LYS A 7 -5.04 2.73 -12.81
CA LYS A 7 -5.61 1.38 -12.97
C LYS A 7 -4.51 0.37 -12.67
N ALA A 8 -4.75 -0.51 -11.70
CA ALA A 8 -3.82 -1.55 -11.31
C ALA A 8 -4.52 -2.92 -11.36
N ARG A 9 -3.74 -3.97 -11.63
CA ARG A 9 -4.17 -5.36 -11.50
C ARG A 9 -3.39 -5.97 -10.34
N CYS A 10 -4.11 -6.36 -9.30
CA CYS A 10 -3.54 -7.01 -8.12
C CYS A 10 -3.67 -8.53 -8.26
N PHE A 11 -2.67 -9.27 -7.78
CA PHE A 11 -2.65 -10.73 -7.77
C PHE A 11 -2.39 -11.20 -6.34
N GLY A 12 -3.06 -12.27 -5.93
CA GLY A 12 -2.95 -12.86 -4.60
C GLY A 12 -3.84 -14.09 -4.47
N GLU A 13 -3.83 -14.69 -3.29
CA GLU A 13 -4.62 -15.90 -2.97
C GLU A 13 -5.41 -15.73 -1.67
N LYS A 14 -6.36 -16.64 -1.42
CA LYS A 14 -7.12 -16.64 -0.16
C LYS A 14 -6.20 -16.93 1.01
N ILE A 15 -6.40 -16.21 2.11
CA ILE A 15 -5.67 -16.43 3.35
C ILE A 15 -6.03 -17.81 3.90
N ARG A 16 -5.04 -18.68 4.09
CA ARG A 16 -5.20 -20.01 4.68
C ARG A 16 -4.67 -20.00 6.13
N PRO A 17 -5.53 -20.21 7.14
CA PRO A 17 -5.09 -20.35 8.53
C PRO A 17 -4.01 -21.43 8.64
N GLY A 18 -2.90 -21.11 9.30
CA GLY A 18 -1.77 -22.05 9.52
C GLY A 18 -0.68 -22.05 8.44
N GLN A 19 -0.98 -21.63 7.20
CA GLN A 19 0.04 -21.48 6.14
C GLN A 19 0.51 -20.04 6.01
N HIS A 20 -0.38 -19.06 6.26
CA HIS A 20 -0.03 -17.64 6.23
C HIS A 20 0.09 -17.07 7.65
N LYS A 21 1.30 -16.62 8.01
CA LYS A 21 1.52 -15.92 9.28
C LYS A 21 1.07 -14.46 9.14
N LEU A 22 -0.15 -14.18 9.58
CA LEU A 22 -0.64 -12.81 9.74
C LEU A 22 0.17 -12.12 10.84
N LYS A 23 0.90 -11.05 10.48
CA LYS A 23 1.76 -10.34 11.44
C LYS A 23 0.99 -9.28 12.22
N ARG A 24 0.20 -8.46 11.53
CA ARG A 24 -0.70 -7.43 12.08
C ARG A 24 -1.81 -7.16 11.08
N GLU A 25 -2.97 -6.82 11.59
CA GLU A 25 -4.08 -6.32 10.79
C GLU A 25 -3.90 -4.80 10.58
N ILE A 26 -4.43 -4.30 9.47
CA ILE A 26 -4.47 -2.87 9.16
C ILE A 26 -5.93 -2.44 9.25
N LYS A 27 -6.24 -1.46 10.10
CA LYS A 27 -7.59 -0.93 10.27
C LYS A 27 -7.95 0.06 9.18
N ALA A 28 -7.04 0.98 8.86
CA ALA A 28 -7.26 2.02 7.86
C ALA A 28 -5.96 2.50 7.20
N ALA A 29 -6.06 2.84 5.91
CA ALA A 29 -5.07 3.63 5.21
C ALA A 29 -5.45 5.11 5.37
N THR A 30 -4.62 5.87 6.09
CA THR A 30 -4.90 7.29 6.35
C THR A 30 -3.90 8.18 5.63
N TYR A 31 -4.24 9.46 5.49
CA TYR A 31 -3.30 10.48 5.01
C TYR A 31 -2.29 10.90 6.09
N HIS A 32 -2.33 10.30 7.29
CA HIS A 32 -1.41 10.62 8.36
C HIS A 32 0.02 10.31 7.91
N MET A 33 0.81 11.37 7.75
CA MET A 33 2.20 11.30 7.29
C MET A 33 2.40 10.66 5.90
N LEU A 34 1.42 10.76 4.99
CA LEU A 34 1.61 10.43 3.58
C LEU A 34 2.69 11.35 2.98
N ARG A 35 3.79 10.76 2.53
CA ARG A 35 4.87 11.50 1.86
C ARG A 35 5.14 10.90 0.50
N ILE A 36 5.06 11.72 -0.53
CA ILE A 36 5.43 11.38 -1.90
C ILE A 36 6.56 12.31 -2.31
N SER A 37 7.71 11.75 -2.67
CA SER A 37 8.85 12.52 -3.15
C SER A 37 9.33 11.94 -4.48
N LYS A 38 9.76 12.83 -5.37
CA LYS A 38 10.39 12.47 -6.64
C LYS A 38 11.83 12.95 -6.61
N ASP A 39 12.75 12.09 -6.98
CA ASP A 39 14.15 12.43 -7.19
C ASP A 39 14.64 11.85 -8.52
N ASN A 40 15.94 12.02 -8.81
CA ASN A 40 16.54 11.53 -10.06
C ASN A 40 16.51 9.99 -10.18
N SER A 41 16.25 9.26 -9.09
CA SER A 41 16.14 7.79 -9.05
C SER A 41 14.69 7.28 -9.17
N GLY A 42 13.69 8.16 -9.10
CA GLY A 42 12.29 7.82 -9.34
C GLY A 42 11.33 8.39 -8.30
N TYR A 43 10.25 7.65 -8.05
CA TYR A 43 9.21 8.04 -7.08
C TYR A 43 9.34 7.21 -5.81
N LYS A 44 9.33 7.89 -4.66
CA LYS A 44 9.33 7.28 -3.34
C LYS A 44 8.07 7.69 -2.59
N VAL A 45 7.39 6.70 -2.00
CA VAL A 45 6.15 6.90 -1.24
C VAL A 45 6.31 6.30 0.15
N GLN A 46 5.87 7.03 1.17
CA GLN A 46 5.75 6.58 2.55
C GLN A 46 4.31 6.77 3.01
N VAL A 47 3.74 5.73 3.62
CA VAL A 47 2.37 5.71 4.17
C VAL A 47 2.45 5.11 5.57
N ILE A 48 1.78 5.74 6.55
CA ILE A 48 1.55 5.14 7.87
C ILE A 48 0.14 4.57 7.92
N PHE A 49 0.05 3.30 8.28
CA PHE A 49 -1.22 2.60 8.48
C PHE A 49 -1.63 2.66 9.95
N ASP A 50 -2.93 2.82 10.18
CA ASP A 50 -3.53 2.62 11.49
C ASP A 50 -3.74 1.12 11.73
N ILE A 51 -3.35 0.63 12.91
CA ILE A 51 -3.31 -0.80 13.28
C ILE A 51 -4.32 -1.14 14.37
#